data_AF-A0A0A7S1P1-F1
#
_entry.id   AF-A0A0A7S1P1-F1
#
_cell.length_a   1.000
_cell.length_b   1.000
_cell.length_c   1.000
_cell.angle_alpha   90.00
_cell.angle_beta   90.00
_cell.angle_gamma   90.00
#
_symmetry.space_group_name_H-M   'P 1'
#
loop_
_entity.id
_entity.type
_entity.pdbx_description
1 polymer ?
#
loop_
_entity_poly.entity_id
_entity_poly.type
_entity_poly.pdbx_seq_one_letter_code
_entity_poly.pdbx_strand_id
1 'polypeptide(L)'
;MIILVRWKILLPRVALSIGIAFLFWWLGRNINIEELKNIASILISLAGSMLGFLITSIALITSVMDKKIVSNMKKTGHFKRLIDDTFLTCILFLAVVLFSIVSLFIYGSIFCCVFTVVISFSTLSLLYLIEAGRRFATIISLL
;
A
#
# COMPACT_ATOMS: atom_id res chain seq x y z
N MET A 1 -0.24 -22.25 -4.30
CA MET A 1 0.46 -21.83 -5.53
C MET A 1 -0.60 -21.35 -6.51
N ILE A 2 -0.32 -20.29 -7.27
CA ILE A 2 -1.22 -19.48 -8.11
C ILE A 2 -1.89 -18.33 -7.35
N ILE A 3 -1.09 -17.28 -7.26
CA ILE A 3 -1.43 -15.87 -7.13
C ILE A 3 -2.46 -15.55 -8.22
N LEU A 4 -3.74 -15.75 -7.94
CA LEU A 4 -4.85 -15.31 -8.80
C LEU A 4 -5.16 -13.84 -8.49
N VAL A 5 -4.10 -13.04 -8.53
CA VAL A 5 -4.19 -11.60 -8.66
C VAL A 5 -4.90 -11.38 -9.97
N ARG A 6 -6.13 -10.85 -9.92
CA ARG A 6 -6.89 -10.52 -11.12
C ARG A 6 -6.08 -9.45 -11.87
N TRP A 7 -5.26 -9.88 -12.84
CA TRP A 7 -4.44 -9.01 -13.70
C TRP A 7 -5.25 -7.86 -14.31
N LYS A 8 -6.55 -8.09 -14.56
CA LYS A 8 -7.50 -7.08 -15.04
C LYS A 8 -7.77 -5.91 -14.08
N ILE A 9 -7.55 -6.08 -12.78
CA ILE A 9 -7.70 -5.02 -11.75
C ILE A 9 -6.34 -4.43 -11.35
N LEU A 10 -5.27 -5.20 -11.51
CA LEU A 10 -3.91 -4.74 -11.26
C LEU A 10 -3.42 -3.76 -12.33
N LEU A 11 -3.62 -4.08 -13.60
CA LEU A 11 -3.21 -3.29 -14.76
C LEU A 11 -3.71 -1.83 -14.71
N PRO A 12 -5.00 -1.53 -14.47
CA PRO A 12 -5.45 -0.14 -14.42
C PRO A 12 -4.84 0.63 -13.23
N ARG A 13 -4.46 -0.04 -12.14
CA ARG A 13 -3.91 0.62 -10.94
C ARG A 13 -2.44 0.92 -11.07
N VAL A 14 -1.69 0.00 -11.66
CA VAL A 14 -0.29 0.24 -12.03
C VAL A 14 -0.24 1.34 -13.10
N ALA A 15 -1.17 1.35 -14.06
CA ALA A 15 -1.29 2.44 -15.03
C ALA A 15 -1.64 3.79 -14.37
N LEU A 16 -2.51 3.80 -13.35
CA LEU A 16 -2.88 5.02 -12.61
C LEU A 16 -1.71 5.53 -11.76
N SER A 17 -0.98 4.63 -11.11
CA SER A 17 0.27 4.92 -10.39
C SER A 17 1.33 5.53 -11.30
N ILE A 18 1.57 4.93 -12.48
CA ILE A 18 2.48 5.43 -13.50
C ILE A 18 1.99 6.78 -14.05
N GLY A 19 0.68 6.96 -14.23
CA GLY A 19 0.08 8.21 -14.67
C GLY A 19 0.30 9.36 -13.67
N ILE A 20 0.13 9.10 -12.37
CA ILE A 20 0.40 10.08 -11.31
C ILE A 20 1.91 10.40 -11.25
N ALA A 21 2.76 9.40 -11.41
CA ALA A 21 4.21 9.59 -11.44
C ALA A 21 4.66 10.43 -12.65
N PHE A 22 4.05 10.20 -13.82
CA PHE A 22 4.29 10.99 -15.02
C PHE A 22 3.77 12.42 -14.87
N LEU A 23 2.60 12.60 -14.26
CA LEU A 23 2.06 13.92 -13.94
C LEU A 23 2.96 14.69 -12.97
N PHE A 24 3.51 14.00 -11.97
CA PHE A 24 4.49 14.58 -11.04
C PHE A 24 5.78 14.98 -11.73
N TRP A 25 6.30 14.16 -12.65
CA TRP A 25 7.47 14.51 -13.46
C TRP A 25 7.19 15.73 -14.34
N TRP A 26 5.97 15.84 -14.89
CA TRP A 26 5.56 16.94 -15.76
C TRP A 26 5.40 18.27 -15.00
N LEU A 27 4.73 18.26 -13.84
CA LEU A 27 4.51 19.46 -13.02
C LEU A 27 5.71 19.82 -12.12
N GLY A 28 6.47 18.82 -11.68
CA GLY A 28 7.47 18.94 -10.61
C GLY A 28 8.82 19.51 -11.03
N ARG A 29 8.95 19.99 -12.27
CA ARG A 29 10.25 20.39 -12.87
C ARG A 29 10.95 21.56 -12.16
N ASN A 30 10.24 22.29 -11.29
CA ASN A 30 10.75 23.45 -10.54
C ASN A 30 10.65 23.33 -9.01
N ILE A 31 10.38 22.14 -8.46
CA ILE A 31 10.24 21.98 -7.01
C ILE A 31 11.62 21.90 -6.34
N ASN A 32 11.80 22.62 -5.23
CA ASN A 32 13.02 22.60 -4.42
C ASN A 32 13.25 21.22 -3.78
N ILE A 33 14.50 20.76 -3.75
CA ILE A 33 14.92 19.47 -3.20
C ILE A 33 14.57 19.37 -1.70
N GLU A 34 14.63 20.47 -0.96
CA GLU A 34 14.26 20.51 0.46
C GLU A 34 12.80 20.13 0.71
N GLU A 35 11.88 20.65 -0.13
CA GLU A 35 10.45 20.34 -0.04
C GLU A 35 10.17 18.86 -0.34
N LEU A 36 10.87 18.28 -1.33
CA LEU A 36 10.73 16.85 -1.63
C LEU A 36 11.23 15.98 -0.46
N LYS A 37 12.31 16.37 0.22
CA LYS A 37 12.79 15.65 1.41
C LYS A 37 11.77 15.72 2.55
N ASN A 38 11.12 16.87 2.75
CA ASN A 38 10.02 17.00 3.71
C ASN A 38 8.85 16.06 3.35
N ILE A 39 8.47 15.99 2.08
CA ILE A 39 7.42 15.07 1.60
C ILE A 39 7.82 13.60 1.82
N ALA A 40 9.07 13.21 1.55
CA ALA A 40 9.55 11.86 1.86
C ALA A 40 9.42 11.53 3.35
N SER A 41 9.79 12.45 4.23
CA SER A 41 9.67 12.27 5.68
C SER A 41 8.19 12.05 6.10
N ILE A 42 7.28 12.87 5.57
CA ILE A 42 5.83 12.72 5.81
C ILE A 42 5.33 11.35 5.30
N LEU A 43 5.78 10.92 4.12
CA LEU A 43 5.41 9.63 3.55
C LEU A 43 5.90 8.46 4.41
N ILE A 44 7.10 8.55 5.00
CA ILE A 44 7.61 7.53 5.94
C ILE A 44 6.69 7.43 7.15
N SER A 45 6.35 8.55 7.79
CA SER A 45 5.47 8.57 8.96
C SER A 45 4.06 8.05 8.63
N LEU A 46 3.51 8.44 7.49
CA LEU A 46 2.19 8.00 7.04
C LEU A 46 2.18 6.49 6.71
N ALA A 47 3.19 6.00 5.99
CA ALA A 47 3.29 4.59 5.66
C ALA A 47 3.50 3.72 6.91
N GLY A 48 4.35 4.16 7.84
CA GLY A 48 4.60 3.47 9.11
C GLY A 48 3.35 3.36 9.98
N SER A 49 2.59 4.46 10.13
CA SER A 49 1.33 4.45 10.89
C SER A 49 0.26 3.55 10.25
N MET A 50 0.10 3.61 8.92
CA MET A 50 -0.85 2.74 8.20
C MET A 50 -0.49 1.26 8.32
N LEU A 51 0.79 0.92 8.26
CA LEU A 51 1.27 -0.43 8.48
C LEU A 51 0.92 -0.91 9.90
N GLY A 52 1.10 -0.07 10.92
CA GLY A 52 0.67 -0.35 12.29
C GLY A 52 -0.84 -0.64 12.38
N PHE A 53 -1.68 0.23 11.82
CA PHE A 53 -3.13 0.04 11.81
C PHE A 53 -3.58 -1.23 11.09
N LEU A 54 -2.91 -1.59 9.99
CA LEU A 54 -3.18 -2.84 9.28
C LEU A 54 -2.87 -4.07 10.14
N ILE A 55 -1.70 -4.09 10.80
CA ILE A 55 -1.33 -5.20 11.69
C ILE A 55 -2.33 -5.32 12.84
N THR A 56 -2.70 -4.21 13.48
CA THR A 56 -3.72 -4.20 14.54
C THR A 56 -5.07 -4.73 14.03
N SER A 57 -5.49 -4.34 12.83
CA SER A 57 -6.73 -4.80 12.22
C SER A 57 -6.70 -6.31 11.96
N ILE A 58 -5.58 -6.85 11.44
CA ILE A 58 -5.40 -8.30 11.26
C ILE A 58 -5.47 -9.02 12.60
N ALA A 59 -4.79 -8.50 13.63
CA ALA A 59 -4.77 -9.10 14.97
C ALA A 59 -6.18 -9.14 15.58
N LEU A 60 -6.95 -8.06 15.45
CA LEU A 60 -8.34 -7.99 15.89
C LEU A 60 -9.22 -9.00 15.16
N ILE A 61 -9.10 -9.06 13.82
CA ILE A 61 -9.86 -10.04 13.03
C ILE A 61 -9.48 -11.48 13.41
N THR A 62 -8.21 -11.72 13.69
CA THR A 62 -7.71 -13.03 14.12
C THR A 62 -8.23 -13.40 15.51
N SER A 63 -8.39 -12.43 16.42
CA SER A 63 -8.90 -12.69 17.78
C SER A 63 -10.40 -12.97 17.82
N VAL A 64 -11.19 -12.43 16.88
CA VAL A 64 -12.62 -12.75 16.76
C VAL A 64 -12.90 -13.98 15.87
N MET A 65 -11.84 -14.62 15.36
CA MET A 65 -11.90 -15.75 14.43
C MET A 65 -12.45 -17.05 15.05
N ASP A 66 -12.50 -17.16 16.38
CA ASP A 66 -13.06 -18.33 17.09
C ASP A 66 -14.59 -18.39 17.09
N LYS A 67 -15.29 -17.36 16.58
CA LYS A 67 -16.75 -17.42 16.43
C LYS A 67 -17.12 -18.35 15.26
N LYS A 68 -18.15 -19.19 15.45
CA LYS A 68 -18.68 -20.19 14.47
C LYS A 68 -18.80 -19.67 13.02
N ILE A 69 -19.08 -18.37 12.83
CA ILE A 69 -19.21 -17.70 11.53
C ILE A 69 -17.86 -17.66 10.79
N VAL A 70 -16.75 -17.36 11.46
CA VAL A 70 -15.44 -17.23 10.81
C VAL A 70 -14.82 -18.60 10.48
N SER A 71 -15.14 -19.64 11.25
CA SER A 71 -14.82 -21.03 10.90
C SER A 71 -15.47 -21.45 9.57
N ASN A 72 -16.71 -21.00 9.31
CA ASN A 72 -17.38 -21.20 8.03
C ASN A 72 -16.78 -20.34 6.90
N MET A 73 -16.35 -19.10 7.19
CA MET A 73 -15.63 -18.25 6.21
C MET A 73 -14.20 -18.73 5.90
N LYS A 74 -13.56 -19.45 6.84
CA LYS A 74 -12.28 -20.15 6.61
C LYS A 74 -12.46 -21.31 5.65
N LYS A 75 -13.60 -22.03 5.73
CA LYS A 75 -13.97 -23.10 4.77
C LYS A 75 -14.25 -22.58 3.36
N THR A 76 -14.77 -21.36 3.19
CA THR A 76 -15.06 -20.76 1.88
C THR A 76 -13.87 -20.02 1.24
N GLY A 77 -12.72 -19.94 1.93
CA GLY A 77 -11.47 -19.38 1.39
C GLY A 77 -11.40 -17.84 1.33
N HIS A 78 -12.50 -17.14 1.63
CA HIS A 78 -12.55 -15.67 1.61
C HIS A 78 -11.63 -15.03 2.67
N PHE A 79 -11.49 -15.70 3.82
CA PHE A 79 -10.64 -15.23 4.92
C PHE A 79 -9.14 -15.28 4.59
N LYS A 80 -8.68 -16.40 4.00
CA LYS A 80 -7.28 -16.54 3.60
C LYS A 80 -6.89 -15.48 2.56
N ARG A 81 -7.81 -15.19 1.63
CA ARG A 81 -7.61 -14.14 0.62
C ARG A 81 -7.48 -12.74 1.23
N LEU A 82 -8.25 -12.43 2.28
CA LEU A 82 -8.12 -11.15 2.99
C LEU A 82 -6.74 -11.02 3.63
N ILE A 83 -6.29 -12.05 4.35
CA ILE A 83 -4.98 -12.04 4.99
C ILE A 83 -3.87 -11.88 3.95
N ASP A 84 -3.91 -12.66 2.86
CA ASP A 84 -2.91 -12.58 1.80
C ASP A 84 -2.84 -11.18 1.17
N ASP A 85 -3.99 -10.56 0.87
CA ASP A 85 -4.04 -9.20 0.29
C ASP A 85 -3.59 -8.13 1.29
N THR A 86 -3.90 -8.29 2.57
CA THR A 86 -3.47 -7.35 3.62
C THR A 86 -1.97 -7.46 3.86
N PHE A 87 -1.43 -8.69 3.84
CA PHE A 87 0.01 -8.93 3.97
C PHE A 87 0.77 -8.33 2.79
N LEU A 88 0.25 -8.47 1.56
CA LEU A 88 0.79 -7.80 0.38
C LEU A 88 0.80 -6.27 0.54
N THR A 89 -0.28 -5.70 1.09
CA THR A 89 -0.39 -4.26 1.37
C THR A 89 0.66 -3.81 2.39
N CYS A 90 0.89 -4.59 3.45
CA CYS A 90 1.96 -4.32 4.42
C CYS A 90 3.35 -4.36 3.77
N ILE A 91 3.62 -5.34 2.90
CA ILE A 91 4.90 -5.41 2.16
C ILE A 91 5.08 -4.17 1.27
N LEU A 92 4.03 -3.71 0.59
CA LEU A 92 4.08 -2.51 -0.23
C LEU A 92 4.35 -1.25 0.60
N PHE A 93 3.68 -1.07 1.75
CA PHE A 93 3.97 0.04 2.66
C PHE A 93 5.39 -0.01 3.20
N LEU A 94 5.89 -1.20 3.53
CA LEU A 94 7.27 -1.39 3.96
C LEU A 94 8.26 -1.00 2.85
N ALA A 95 7.98 -1.38 1.60
CA ALA A 95 8.79 -0.95 0.46
C ALA A 95 8.76 0.58 0.29
N VAL A 96 7.59 1.23 0.44
CA VAL A 96 7.47 2.70 0.39
C VAL A 96 8.34 3.37 1.45
N VAL A 97 8.33 2.85 2.69
CA VAL A 97 9.19 3.36 3.77
C VAL A 97 10.66 3.23 3.40
N LEU A 98 11.10 2.04 2.95
CA LEU A 98 12.49 1.80 2.58
C LEU A 98 12.95 2.71 1.42
N PHE A 99 12.17 2.80 0.34
CA PHE A 99 12.51 3.67 -0.79
C PHE A 99 12.51 5.15 -0.40
N SER A 100 11.58 5.58 0.46
CA SER A 100 11.54 6.96 0.96
C SER A 100 12.77 7.28 1.81
N ILE A 101 13.20 6.35 2.68
CA ILE A 101 14.44 6.50 3.46
C ILE A 101 15.65 6.59 2.53
N VAL A 102 15.77 5.69 1.56
CA VAL A 102 16.87 5.71 0.58
C VAL A 102 16.89 7.03 -0.19
N SER A 103 15.73 7.58 -0.54
CA SER A 103 15.64 8.86 -1.24
C SER A 103 16.24 10.03 -0.43
N LEU A 104 16.12 10.02 0.91
CA LEU A 104 16.65 11.09 1.76
C LEU A 104 18.19 11.21 1.74
N PHE A 105 18.89 10.10 1.47
CA PHE A 105 20.35 10.05 1.41
C PHE A 105 20.91 10.41 0.03
N ILE A 106 20.07 10.52 -1.00
CA ILE A 106 20.51 10.82 -2.37
C ILE A 106 20.53 12.34 -2.60
N TYR A 107 21.56 12.80 -3.28
CA TYR A 107 21.75 14.21 -3.67
C TYR A 107 21.93 14.31 -5.19
N GLY A 108 21.54 15.46 -5.76
CA GLY A 108 21.73 15.76 -7.19
C GLY A 108 20.57 15.31 -8.09
N SER A 109 20.81 15.31 -9.41
CA SER A 109 19.77 15.13 -10.43
C SER A 109 19.07 13.76 -10.40
N ILE A 110 19.73 12.74 -9.82
CA ILE A 110 19.21 11.38 -9.65
C ILE A 110 18.05 11.34 -8.63
N PHE A 111 17.98 12.33 -7.72
CA PHE A 111 16.95 12.40 -6.70
C PHE A 111 15.54 12.47 -7.28
N CYS A 112 15.31 13.27 -8.33
CA CYS A 112 14.00 13.36 -8.99
C CYS A 112 13.54 12.02 -9.58
N CYS A 113 14.46 11.24 -10.15
CA CYS A 113 14.16 9.90 -10.65
C CYS A 113 13.70 8.97 -9.54
N VAL A 114 14.47 8.92 -8.45
CA VAL A 114 14.16 8.04 -7.32
C VAL A 114 12.88 8.47 -6.62
N PHE A 115 12.66 9.77 -6.47
CA PHE A 115 11.45 10.30 -5.85
C PHE A 115 10.18 10.00 -6.66
N THR A 116 10.28 9.97 -7.99
CA THR A 116 9.17 9.55 -8.86
C THR A 116 8.79 8.08 -8.64
N VAL A 117 9.79 7.22 -8.42
CA VAL A 117 9.56 5.82 -8.05
C VAL A 117 8.88 5.73 -6.67
N VAL A 118 9.32 6.52 -5.69
CA VAL A 118 8.68 6.59 -4.35
C VAL A 118 7.21 6.97 -4.46
N ILE A 119 6.86 7.98 -5.26
CA ILE A 119 5.46 8.40 -5.48
C ILE A 119 4.65 7.29 -6.17
N SER A 120 5.24 6.62 -7.16
CA SER A 120 4.59 5.49 -7.86
C SER A 120 4.24 4.37 -6.90
N PHE A 121 5.18 4.00 -6.01
CA PHE A 121 4.95 2.98 -5.00
C PHE A 121 3.97 3.44 -3.91
N SER A 122 4.05 4.70 -3.48
CA SER A 122 3.15 5.26 -2.47
C SER A 122 1.69 5.25 -2.94
N THR A 123 1.45 5.71 -4.17
CA THR A 123 0.11 5.69 -4.78
C THR A 123 -0.40 4.26 -4.96
N LEU A 124 0.45 3.32 -5.40
CA LEU A 124 0.10 1.92 -5.50
C LEU A 124 -0.30 1.33 -4.14
N SER A 125 0.47 1.64 -3.09
CA SER A 125 0.21 1.17 -1.72
C SER A 125 -1.14 1.68 -1.18
N LEU A 126 -1.48 2.95 -1.42
CA LEU A 126 -2.77 3.53 -1.05
C LEU A 126 -3.94 2.87 -1.78
N LEU A 127 -3.80 2.56 -3.08
CA LEU A 127 -4.84 1.85 -3.83
C LEU A 127 -5.08 0.44 -3.29
N TYR A 128 -4.02 -0.25 -2.90
CA TYR A 128 -4.11 -1.56 -2.24
C TYR A 128 -4.75 -1.47 -0.85
N LEU A 129 -4.42 -0.42 -0.09
CA LEU A 129 -5.04 -0.15 1.21
C LEU A 129 -6.57 0.02 1.10
N ILE A 130 -7.04 0.79 0.12
CA ILE A 130 -8.48 0.98 -0.11
C ILE A 130 -9.17 -0.35 -0.42
N GLU A 131 -8.53 -1.23 -1.19
CA GLU A 131 -9.10 -2.55 -1.47
C GLU A 131 -9.11 -3.46 -0.24
N ALA A 132 -8.02 -3.50 0.51
CA ALA A 132 -7.96 -4.23 1.77
C ALA A 132 -9.10 -3.75 2.69
N GLY A 133 -9.24 -2.43 2.89
CA GLY A 133 -10.30 -1.83 3.69
C GLY A 133 -11.71 -2.19 3.21
N ARG A 134 -11.99 -2.17 1.90
CA ARG A 134 -13.29 -2.60 1.34
C ARG A 134 -13.60 -4.06 1.65
N ARG A 135 -12.60 -4.94 1.56
CA ARG A 135 -12.76 -6.37 1.85
C ARG A 135 -12.95 -6.62 3.34
N PHE A 136 -12.20 -5.89 4.18
CA PHE A 136 -12.41 -5.86 5.63
C PHE A 136 -13.86 -5.47 5.97
N ALA A 137 -14.37 -4.37 5.39
CA ALA A 137 -15.75 -3.92 5.62
C ALA A 137 -16.80 -4.96 5.19
N THR A 138 -16.58 -5.64 4.06
CA THR A 138 -17.47 -6.69 3.58
C THR A 138 -17.54 -7.87 4.57
N ILE A 139 -16.41 -8.28 5.14
CA ILE A 139 -16.37 -9.37 6.11
C ILE A 139 -17.05 -8.98 7.42
N ILE A 140 -16.82 -7.76 7.90
CA ILE A 140 -17.48 -7.25 9.11
C ILE A 140 -19.00 -7.18 8.90
N SER A 141 -19.47 -6.76 7.72
CA SER A 141 -20.92 -6.72 7.43
C SER A 141 -21.59 -8.09 7.35
N LEU A 142 -20.82 -9.17 7.19
CA LEU A 142 -21.31 -10.55 7.15
C LEU A 142 -21.26 -11.24 8.53
N LEU A 143 -20.68 -10.57 9.53
CA LEU A 143 -20.41 -11.11 10.87
C LEU A 143 -21.47 -10.62 11.88
#